data_AF-A0AAP3GD14-F1
#
_entry.id   AF-A0AAP3GD14-F1
#
_cell.length_a   1.000
_cell.length_b   1.000
_cell.length_c   1.000
_cell.angle_alpha   90.00
_cell.angle_beta   90.00
_cell.angle_gamma   90.00
#
_symmetry.space_group_name_H-M   'P 1'
#
loop_
_entity.id
_entity.type
_entity.pdbx_description
1 polymer ?
#
loop_
_entity_poly.entity_id
_entity_poly.type
_entity_poly.pdbx_seq_one_letter_code
_entity_poly.pdbx_strand_id
1 'polypeptide(L)' 'MRENTLKESIDIMKAEAKIKTYKELAEMIDINEVTFRQRLNRDNIRFADVVALIDSLGYEILFRKK' A
#
# COMPACT_ATOMS: atom_id res chain seq x y z
N MET A 1 -2.93 1.29 22.01
CA MET A 1 -2.23 1.07 20.73
C MET A 1 -2.74 2.08 19.73
N ARG A 2 -1.88 2.88 19.10
CA ARG A 2 -2.30 3.69 17.95
C ARG A 2 -2.52 2.72 16.79
N GLU A 3 -3.70 2.76 16.17
CA GLU A 3 -3.92 2.09 14.89
C GLU A 3 -3.15 2.87 13.83
N ASN A 4 -2.35 2.18 13.02
CA ASN A 4 -1.65 2.81 11.91
C ASN A 4 -2.64 3.07 10.78
N THR A 5 -2.49 4.20 10.11
CA THR A 5 -3.15 4.48 8.83
C THR A 5 -2.68 3.51 7.74
N LEU A 6 -3.46 3.39 6.67
CA LEU A 6 -3.07 2.57 5.51
C LEU A 6 -1.73 3.05 4.92
N LYS A 7 -1.53 4.37 4.82
CA LYS A 7 -0.28 4.96 4.35
C LYS A 7 0.91 4.59 5.22
N GLU A 8 0.80 4.74 6.53
CA GLU A 8 1.87 4.34 7.46
C GLU A 8 2.20 2.85 7.33
N SER A 9 1.18 2.00 7.14
CA SER A 9 1.36 0.57 6.91
C SER A 9 2.13 0.29 5.62
N ILE A 10 1.77 0.95 4.52
CA ILE A 10 2.50 0.84 3.24
C ILE A 10 3.92 1.35 3.36
N ASP A 11 4.16 2.42 4.12
CA ASP A 11 5.52 2.97 4.33
C ASP A 11 6.42 1.99 5.09
N ILE A 12 5.87 1.27 6.07
CA ILE A 12 6.57 0.19 6.77
C ILE A 12 6.90 -0.94 5.80
N MET A 13 5.91 -1.45 5.05
CA MET A 13 6.12 -2.55 4.09
C MET A 13 7.15 -2.17 3.01
N LYS A 14 7.09 -0.93 2.51
CA LYS A 14 8.06 -0.36 1.57
C LYS A 14 9.48 -0.39 2.14
N ALA A 15 9.64 -0.02 3.40
CA ALA A 15 10.94 -0.03 4.08
C ALA A 15 11.46 -1.46 4.29
N GLU A 16 10.61 -2.39 4.71
CA GLU A 16 10.95 -3.81 4.89
C GLU A 16 11.35 -4.47 3.56
N ALA A 17 10.63 -4.16 2.48
CA ALA A 17 10.93 -4.61 1.13
C ALA A 17 12.14 -3.89 0.48
N LYS A 18 12.79 -2.94 1.17
CA LYS A 18 13.90 -2.11 0.66
C LYS A 18 13.56 -1.31 -0.61
N ILE A 19 12.28 -1.01 -0.82
CA ILE A 19 11.79 -0.23 -1.94
C ILE A 19 12.01 1.27 -1.65
N LYS A 20 12.66 1.97 -2.58
CA LYS A 20 13.13 3.34 -2.31
C LYS A 20 12.05 4.38 -2.60
N THR A 21 11.21 4.12 -3.59
CA THR A 21 10.28 5.12 -4.13
C THR A 21 8.83 4.62 -4.15
N TYR A 22 7.88 5.55 -4.15
CA TYR A 22 6.46 5.20 -4.41
C TYR A 22 6.22 4.85 -5.87
N LYS A 23 7.12 5.23 -6.78
CA LYS A 23 7.07 4.85 -8.19
C LYS A 23 7.13 3.34 -8.34
N GLU A 24 8.09 2.70 -7.68
CA GLU A 24 8.24 1.25 -7.69
C GLU A 24 6.97 0.54 -7.17
N LEU A 25 6.36 1.04 -6.09
CA LEU A 25 5.09 0.49 -5.59
C LEU A 25 3.93 0.66 -6.59
N ALA A 26 3.88 1.80 -7.28
CA ALA A 26 2.86 2.05 -8.29
C ALA A 26 3.03 1.14 -9.51
N GLU A 27 4.28 0.87 -9.91
CA GLU A 27 4.62 -0.06 -11.00
C GLU A 27 4.24 -1.50 -10.68
N MET A 28 4.36 -1.95 -9.42
CA MET A 28 3.97 -3.30 -8.99
C MET A 28 2.48 -3.60 -9.21
N ILE A 29 1.64 -2.57 -9.23
CA ILE A 29 0.18 -2.69 -9.44
C ILE A 29 -0.30 -2.02 -10.72
N ASP A 30 0.62 -1.73 -11.65
CA ASP A 30 0.36 -1.15 -12.97
C ASP A 30 -0.47 0.15 -12.93
N ILE A 31 -0.10 1.09 -12.04
CA ILE A 31 -0.69 2.43 -12.01
C ILE A 31 0.36 3.54 -12.05
N ASN A 32 -0.05 4.71 -12.52
CA ASN A 32 0.81 5.89 -12.54
C ASN A 32 1.16 6.36 -11.11
N GLU A 33 2.43 6.73 -10.86
CA GLU A 33 2.92 7.20 -9.56
C GLU A 33 2.11 8.39 -9.00
N VAL A 34 1.78 9.38 -9.83
CA VAL A 34 1.01 10.56 -9.41
C VAL A 34 -0.36 10.13 -8.92
N THR A 35 -1.02 9.25 -9.67
CA THR A 35 -2.30 8.67 -9.27
C THR A 35 -2.16 7.87 -7.99
N PHE A 36 -1.16 6.99 -7.87
CA PHE A 36 -0.89 6.22 -6.65
C PHE A 36 -0.76 7.12 -5.43
N ARG A 37 0.14 8.11 -5.50
CA ARG A 37 0.39 9.05 -4.39
C ARG A 37 -0.86 9.87 -4.05
N GLN A 38 -1.58 10.37 -5.05
CA GLN A 38 -2.81 11.11 -4.80
C GLN A 38 -3.86 10.24 -4.10
N ARG A 39 -3.99 8.98 -4.53
CA ARG A 39 -4.96 8.06 -3.95
C ARG A 39 -4.60 7.63 -2.53
N LEU A 40 -3.32 7.36 -2.31
CA LEU A 40 -2.79 6.99 -1.00
C LEU A 40 -2.89 8.14 0.02
N ASN A 41 -2.61 9.38 -0.38
CA ASN A 41 -2.68 10.53 0.52
C ASN A 41 -4.13 11.01 0.80
N ARG A 42 -5.09 10.62 -0.03
CA ARG A 42 -6.51 10.99 0.12
C ARG A 42 -7.38 9.84 0.65
N ASP A 43 -6.76 8.73 1.05
CA ASP A 43 -7.44 7.50 1.47
C ASP A 43 -8.54 7.03 0.49
N ASN A 44 -8.31 7.20 -0.82
CA ASN A 44 -9.25 6.79 -1.87
C ASN A 44 -8.68 5.71 -2.81
N ILE A 45 -7.59 5.07 -2.41
CA ILE A 45 -7.04 3.92 -3.12
C ILE A 45 -8.08 2.80 -3.18
N ARG A 46 -8.21 2.15 -4.34
CA ARG A 46 -9.19 1.09 -4.50
C ARG A 46 -8.76 -0.09 -3.65
N PHE A 47 -9.70 -0.76 -3.01
CA PHE A 47 -9.39 -1.95 -2.22
C PHE A 47 -8.65 -3.03 -3.05
N ALA A 48 -9.02 -3.22 -4.32
CA ALA A 48 -8.31 -4.13 -5.22
C ALA A 48 -6.83 -3.74 -5.45
N ASP A 49 -6.53 -2.44 -5.55
CA ASP A 49 -5.16 -1.94 -5.70
C ASP A 49 -4.35 -2.23 -4.42
N VAL A 50 -4.98 -2.11 -3.25
CA VAL A 50 -4.37 -2.45 -1.95
C VAL A 50 -4.09 -3.94 -1.83
N VAL A 51 -5.07 -4.78 -2.21
CA VAL A 51 -4.91 -6.25 -2.20
C VAL A 51 -3.74 -6.66 -3.09
N ALA A 52 -3.70 -6.17 -4.33
CA ALA A 52 -2.64 -6.48 -5.27
C ALA A 52 -1.26 -6.02 -4.76
N LEU A 53 -1.20 -4.84 -4.14
CA LEU A 53 0.04 -4.31 -3.58
C LEU A 53 0.55 -5.16 -2.42
N ILE A 54 -0.33 -5.49 -1.47
CA ILE A 54 -0.01 -6.28 -0.28
C ILE A 54 0.47 -7.68 -0.67
N ASP A 55 -0.21 -8.32 -1.62
CA ASP A 55 0.18 -9.62 -2.18
C ASP A 55 1.56 -9.56 -2.86
N SER A 56 1.79 -8.53 -3.69
CA SER A 56 3.07 -8.31 -4.37
C SER A 56 4.24 -8.05 -3.40
N LEU A 57 3.95 -7.51 -2.22
CA LEU A 57 4.92 -7.29 -1.14
C LEU A 57 5.11 -8.51 -0.23
N GLY A 58 4.35 -9.60 -0.45
CA GLY A 58 4.45 -10.84 0.32
C GLY A 58 3.72 -10.81 1.66
N TYR A 59 2.72 -9.95 1.81
CA TYR A 59 1.87 -9.85 3.02
C TYR A 59 0.49 -10.44 2.77
N GLU A 60 -0.26 -10.69 3.84
CA GLU A 60 -1.66 -11.14 3.80
C GLU A 60 -2.60 -10.16 4.50
N ILE A 61 -3.85 -10.11 4.06
CA ILE A 61 -4.92 -9.32 4.70
C ILE A 61 -5.75 -10.23 5.59
N LEU A 62 -5.83 -9.89 6.88
CA LEU A 62 -6.54 -10.68 7.88
C LEU A 62 -7.80 -9.94 8.37
N PHE A 63 -8.97 -10.45 8.03
CA PHE A 63 -10.24 -9.94 8.52
C PHE A 63 -10.61 -10.62 9.84
N ARG A 64 -10.77 -9.83 10.91
CA ARG A 64 -11.24 -10.33 12.20
C ARG A 64 -12.55 -9.64 12.59
N LYS A 65 -13.55 -10.46 12.95
CA LYS A 65 -14.80 -9.97 13.52
C LYS A 65 -14.54 -9.53 14.97
N LYS A 66 -15.11 -8.39 15.36
CA LYS A 66 -15.10 -7.91 16.75
C LYS A 66 -15.97 -8.79 17.64
#